data_AF-F8F1C9-F1
#
_entry.id   AF-F8F1C9-F1
#
_cell.length_a   1.000
_cell.length_b   1.000
_cell.length_c   1.000
_cell.angle_alpha   90.00
_cell.angle_beta   90.00
_cell.angle_gamma   90.00
#
_symmetry.space_group_name_H-M   'P 1'
#
loop_
_entity.id
_entity.type
_entity.pdbx_description
1 polymer ?
#
loop_
_entity_poly.entity_id
_entity_poly.type
_entity_poly.pdbx_seq_one_letter_code
_entity_poly.pdbx_strand_id
1 'polypeptide(L)'
;MADVDTSFFLYIPGKKSLDIVQDLAEHGFGHLDEIKKHVSFLYNVDKKPMAIQFDTTDGNNDFITYPVPEQTKRVTILFKARGAKDADTGTPYGMFWAGWQRGEYQSLLRHNHSNQIKGPIGQTNLKPDDIVSDWHDFRLVFEVASDNKAMTAKAYIDNKLRHITEQYVRQNTEWAGAGNYIAFGDYDGSTNGFARYLYLLLIFDEDVSELSLSQLSQRVGFDLTNIPALVNDKDPPSKRPAFKPNGITMFAHEVNKDAAWVDPATIHNDKIDLDCLPYSKNKALVIQKKPPSFDIKKTVSSITVSSDGSPGTFKTIAEAIDVAQPGTIIFIRKGLYKEKLKITKPDITLIGENPANTIIYGYEADVGGIDGNILVEVSLQGESFNACNLTFYNKGAEWNKTWGKAERRSVAFAVRNVGKGFVRNCIFLGQQDTLYLRSGRLYMENCYVEGEVDFICGGATVFFQNCQIHSIYYPQGGYITAAAPADSGGLGFDNGYVFNQCIFTADPALEQAKPVYLGRGAWQNGSNGKGPAKVVIQNSIISKISGKTGWTDWDTESTAERQFFREYNNTGEGAIQGERPGRKVLTDQEYQTLYSTPEQVLGYTPQLPW
;
A
#
# COMPACT_ATOMS: atom_id res chain seq x y z
N MET A 1 -42.58 43.09 -6.08
CA MET A 1 -43.15 41.85 -6.63
C MET A 1 -43.14 40.83 -5.50
N ALA A 2 -44.19 40.01 -5.43
CA ALA A 2 -44.69 39.25 -4.27
C ALA A 2 -43.65 38.60 -3.34
N ASP A 3 -43.99 38.53 -2.05
CA ASP A 3 -43.40 37.65 -1.03
C ASP A 3 -43.25 36.24 -1.60
N VAL A 4 -42.01 35.85 -1.88
CA VAL A 4 -41.67 34.44 -2.06
C VAL A 4 -41.15 33.97 -0.71
N ASP A 5 -42.01 33.22 -0.04
CA ASP A 5 -41.78 32.44 1.18
C ASP A 5 -40.52 31.56 1.02
N THR A 6 -39.35 31.97 1.49
CA THR A 6 -38.12 31.19 1.27
C THR A 6 -37.87 30.20 2.42
N SER A 7 -38.83 29.28 2.62
CA SER A 7 -38.63 28.03 3.39
C SER A 7 -37.60 27.09 2.73
N PHE A 8 -37.12 27.44 1.54
CA PHE A 8 -36.14 26.70 0.79
C PHE A 8 -35.21 27.61 -0.03
N PHE A 9 -34.10 27.03 -0.46
CA PHE A 9 -33.12 27.62 -1.37
C PHE A 9 -32.80 26.61 -2.47
N LEU A 10 -32.89 27.02 -3.74
CA LEU A 10 -32.58 26.18 -4.90
C LEU A 10 -31.38 26.76 -5.65
N TYR A 11 -30.28 26.02 -5.66
CA TYR A 11 -29.15 26.25 -6.53
C TYR A 11 -29.31 25.48 -7.84
N ILE A 12 -29.20 26.19 -8.96
CA ILE A 12 -29.19 25.62 -10.31
C ILE A 12 -27.84 26.01 -10.95
N PRO A 13 -27.00 25.04 -11.34
CA PRO A 13 -25.69 25.28 -11.91
C PRO A 13 -25.70 26.25 -13.10
N GLY A 14 -24.89 27.31 -13.03
CA GLY A 14 -24.65 28.26 -14.12
C GLY A 14 -25.79 29.22 -14.39
N LYS A 15 -26.73 29.36 -13.44
CA LYS A 15 -27.89 30.23 -13.58
C LYS A 15 -27.55 31.72 -13.43
N LYS A 16 -26.54 32.07 -12.62
CA LYS A 16 -26.14 33.48 -12.39
C LYS A 16 -24.86 33.83 -13.14
N SER A 17 -23.88 32.92 -13.17
CA SER A 17 -22.62 33.12 -13.89
C SER A 17 -22.17 31.85 -14.64
N LEU A 18 -21.38 32.04 -15.70
CA LEU A 18 -20.70 30.95 -16.41
C LEU A 18 -19.34 30.61 -15.80
N ASP A 19 -18.84 31.43 -14.88
CA ASP A 19 -17.73 31.08 -14.00
C ASP A 19 -18.30 30.38 -12.78
N ILE A 20 -17.90 29.12 -12.55
CA ILE A 20 -18.50 28.28 -11.50
C ILE A 20 -18.21 28.78 -10.09
N VAL A 21 -17.02 29.32 -9.85
CA VAL A 21 -16.64 29.84 -8.53
C VAL A 21 -17.43 31.11 -8.27
N GLN A 22 -17.55 31.97 -9.27
CA GLN A 22 -18.39 33.16 -9.20
C GLN A 22 -19.88 32.80 -9.03
N ASP A 23 -20.39 31.83 -9.77
CA ASP A 23 -21.79 31.39 -9.72
C ASP A 23 -22.13 30.86 -8.32
N LEU A 24 -21.27 30.04 -7.72
CA LEU A 24 -21.41 29.58 -6.34
C LEU A 24 -21.40 30.74 -5.34
N ALA A 25 -20.45 31.67 -5.48
CA ALA A 25 -20.35 32.85 -4.62
C ALA A 25 -21.60 33.74 -4.69
N GLU A 26 -22.10 34.00 -5.90
CA GLU A 26 -23.30 34.81 -6.15
C GLU A 26 -24.59 34.13 -5.66
N HIS A 27 -24.55 32.81 -5.48
CA HIS A 27 -25.60 32.03 -4.82
C HIS A 27 -25.42 31.91 -3.30
N GLY A 28 -24.35 32.48 -2.73
CA GLY A 28 -24.14 32.55 -1.29
C GLY A 28 -23.29 31.40 -0.71
N PHE A 29 -22.65 30.59 -1.55
CA PHE A 29 -21.72 29.56 -1.09
C PHE A 29 -20.35 30.13 -0.71
N GLY A 30 -19.72 29.53 0.31
CA GLY A 30 -18.38 29.85 0.81
C GLY A 30 -17.38 28.69 0.69
N HIS A 31 -16.19 28.86 1.26
CA HIS A 31 -15.05 27.91 1.16
C HIS A 31 -14.57 27.62 -0.27
N LEU A 32 -14.70 28.61 -1.16
CA LEU A 32 -14.47 28.41 -2.59
C LEU A 32 -12.99 28.37 -3.01
N ASP A 33 -12.10 28.93 -2.19
CA ASP A 33 -10.66 28.97 -2.48
C ASP A 33 -10.00 27.59 -2.48
N GLU A 34 -10.55 26.66 -1.71
CA GLU A 34 -10.09 25.27 -1.59
C GLU A 34 -10.49 24.48 -2.83
N ILE A 35 -11.72 24.68 -3.34
CA ILE A 35 -12.31 23.86 -4.41
C ILE A 35 -12.12 24.39 -5.83
N LYS A 36 -11.55 25.58 -6.03
CA LYS A 36 -11.50 26.26 -7.35
C LYS A 36 -10.83 25.46 -8.48
N LYS A 37 -10.02 24.46 -8.14
CA LYS A 37 -9.35 23.56 -9.11
C LYS A 37 -10.11 22.24 -9.33
N HIS A 38 -11.09 21.95 -8.48
CA HIS A 38 -11.76 20.65 -8.34
C HIS A 38 -13.27 20.78 -8.57
N VAL A 39 -13.75 21.89 -9.14
CA VAL A 39 -15.15 22.10 -9.45
C VAL A 39 -15.29 22.61 -10.88
N SER A 40 -16.24 22.06 -11.64
CA SER A 40 -16.53 22.50 -13.01
C SER A 40 -17.99 22.33 -13.40
N PHE A 41 -18.41 23.03 -14.46
CA PHE A 41 -19.73 22.83 -15.05
C PHE A 41 -19.73 21.69 -16.06
N LEU A 42 -20.79 20.89 -16.01
CA LEU A 42 -21.22 20.05 -17.13
C LEU A 42 -22.29 20.76 -17.92
N TYR A 43 -22.24 20.59 -19.24
CA TYR A 43 -23.05 21.35 -20.18
C TYR A 43 -24.03 20.44 -20.91
N ASN A 44 -25.09 20.98 -21.50
CA ASN A 44 -25.92 20.26 -22.47
C ASN A 44 -25.42 20.42 -23.92
N VAL A 45 -26.14 19.82 -24.87
CA VAL A 45 -25.87 19.91 -26.32
C VAL A 45 -25.79 21.34 -26.85
N ASP A 46 -26.48 22.29 -26.21
CA ASP A 46 -26.48 23.71 -26.56
C ASP A 46 -25.41 24.52 -25.82
N LYS A 47 -24.47 23.85 -25.12
CA LYS A 47 -23.41 24.45 -24.30
C LYS A 47 -23.91 25.33 -23.16
N LYS A 48 -25.08 25.04 -22.60
CA LYS A 48 -25.57 25.66 -21.36
C LYS A 48 -25.15 24.80 -20.17
N PRO A 49 -24.63 25.38 -19.07
CA PRO A 49 -24.39 24.64 -17.83
C PRO A 49 -25.68 24.00 -17.33
N MET A 50 -25.61 22.75 -16.90
CA MET A 50 -26.76 21.97 -16.41
C MET A 50 -26.46 21.18 -15.13
N ALA A 51 -25.18 20.93 -14.83
CA ALA A 51 -24.75 20.25 -13.61
C ALA A 51 -23.43 20.84 -13.11
N ILE A 52 -23.19 20.74 -11.80
CA ILE A 52 -21.84 20.87 -11.25
C ILE A 52 -21.22 19.49 -11.09
N GLN A 53 -19.91 19.42 -11.30
CA GLN A 53 -19.08 18.25 -11.05
C GLN A 53 -18.00 18.63 -10.05
N PHE A 54 -17.87 17.83 -8.99
CA PHE A 54 -16.69 17.85 -8.14
C PHE A 54 -15.66 16.83 -8.69
N ASP A 55 -14.39 17.20 -8.66
CA ASP A 55 -13.26 16.47 -9.23
C ASP A 55 -12.06 16.49 -8.27
N THR A 56 -12.25 15.82 -7.12
CA THR A 56 -11.32 15.81 -5.98
C THR A 56 -10.34 14.64 -6.14
N THR A 57 -9.34 14.87 -6.99
CA THR A 57 -8.41 13.82 -7.47
C THR A 57 -7.08 13.80 -6.72
N ASP A 58 -6.83 14.80 -5.88
CA ASP A 58 -5.58 15.01 -5.16
C ASP A 58 -5.66 14.62 -3.67
N GLY A 59 -6.82 14.11 -3.22
CA GLY A 59 -7.04 13.62 -1.86
C GLY A 59 -7.18 14.72 -0.80
N ASN A 60 -7.38 15.98 -1.22
CA ASN A 60 -7.62 17.09 -0.33
C ASN A 60 -9.09 17.14 0.15
N ASN A 61 -9.32 17.92 1.21
CA ASN A 61 -10.67 18.25 1.67
C ASN A 61 -11.22 19.37 0.79
N ASP A 62 -12.34 19.10 0.12
CA ASP A 62 -12.93 19.95 -0.89
C ASP A 62 -14.45 20.03 -0.68
N PHE A 63 -14.89 21.01 0.08
CA PHE A 63 -16.30 21.23 0.35
C PHE A 63 -16.68 22.70 0.17
N ILE A 64 -17.90 22.92 -0.26
CA ILE A 64 -18.55 24.23 -0.19
C ILE A 64 -19.39 24.32 1.07
N THR A 65 -19.54 25.52 1.59
CA THR A 65 -20.46 25.77 2.70
C THR A 65 -21.58 26.71 2.29
N TYR A 66 -22.75 26.55 2.92
CA TYR A 66 -23.85 27.51 2.77
C TYR A 66 -24.37 27.89 4.16
N PRO A 67 -24.47 29.20 4.48
CA PRO A 67 -24.90 29.66 5.79
C PRO A 67 -26.37 29.29 6.05
N VAL A 68 -26.66 28.85 7.27
CA VAL A 68 -28.01 28.45 7.71
C VAL A 68 -28.49 29.42 8.79
N PRO A 69 -29.78 29.79 8.84
CA PRO A 69 -30.33 30.60 9.95
C PRO A 69 -30.19 29.90 11.31
N GLU A 70 -29.74 30.60 12.34
CA GLU A 70 -29.41 30.02 13.68
C GLU A 70 -30.58 29.29 14.36
N GLN A 71 -31.79 29.75 14.09
CA GLN A 71 -33.04 29.21 14.63
C GLN A 71 -33.46 27.89 13.98
N THR A 72 -32.88 27.53 12.84
CA THR A 72 -33.24 26.33 12.09
C THR A 72 -33.07 25.07 12.95
N LYS A 73 -34.10 24.22 12.92
CA LYS A 73 -34.21 22.94 13.62
C LYS A 73 -34.13 21.76 12.68
N ARG A 74 -34.46 21.95 11.40
CA ARG A 74 -34.37 20.90 10.39
C ARG A 74 -33.80 21.46 9.10
N VAL A 75 -32.89 20.71 8.49
CA VAL A 75 -32.36 20.98 7.16
C VAL A 75 -32.53 19.73 6.32
N THR A 76 -33.18 19.85 5.17
CA THR A 76 -33.18 18.81 4.15
C THR A 76 -32.33 19.27 2.98
N ILE A 77 -31.30 18.49 2.63
CA ILE A 77 -30.52 18.66 1.41
C ILE A 77 -31.06 17.66 0.39
N LEU A 78 -31.63 18.15 -0.70
CA LEU A 78 -32.15 17.36 -1.81
C LEU A 78 -31.31 17.62 -3.06
N PHE A 79 -30.85 16.56 -3.70
CA PHE A 79 -30.10 16.66 -4.95
C PHE A 79 -30.33 15.41 -5.80
N LYS A 80 -30.35 15.60 -7.12
CA LYS A 80 -30.28 14.49 -8.05
C LYS A 80 -28.84 14.34 -8.53
N ALA A 81 -28.28 13.14 -8.34
CA ALA A 81 -26.90 12.86 -8.67
C ALA A 81 -26.69 11.49 -9.32
N ARG A 82 -25.65 11.41 -10.13
CA ARG A 82 -25.13 10.16 -10.70
C ARG A 82 -23.66 10.02 -10.31
N GLY A 83 -23.32 8.85 -9.77
CA GLY A 83 -21.93 8.53 -9.42
C GLY A 83 -21.06 8.32 -10.67
N ALA A 84 -19.76 8.17 -10.47
CA ALA A 84 -18.84 7.70 -11.50
C ALA A 84 -18.16 6.41 -11.06
N LYS A 85 -17.66 5.65 -12.04
CA LYS A 85 -16.74 4.55 -11.78
C LYS A 85 -15.32 5.09 -11.62
N ASP A 86 -14.55 4.41 -10.79
CA ASP A 86 -13.10 4.51 -10.82
C ASP A 86 -12.58 4.16 -12.22
N ALA A 87 -11.84 5.08 -12.83
CA ALA A 87 -11.24 4.86 -14.14
C ALA A 87 -10.15 3.76 -14.12
N ASP A 88 -9.50 3.53 -12.97
CA ASP A 88 -8.40 2.58 -12.79
C ASP A 88 -8.92 1.18 -12.40
N THR A 89 -9.96 1.09 -11.56
CA THR A 89 -10.45 -0.19 -11.00
C THR A 89 -11.84 -0.59 -11.46
N GLY A 90 -12.59 0.30 -12.12
CA GLY A 90 -13.97 0.09 -12.50
C GLY A 90 -14.96 0.06 -11.34
N THR A 91 -14.49 0.24 -10.09
CA THR A 91 -15.34 0.18 -8.90
C THR A 91 -16.12 1.48 -8.71
N PRO A 92 -17.40 1.42 -8.35
CA PRO A 92 -18.20 2.60 -7.98
C PRO A 92 -17.68 3.29 -6.71
N TYR A 93 -17.64 4.62 -6.73
CA TYR A 93 -17.20 5.46 -5.61
C TYR A 93 -18.36 6.03 -4.77
N GLY A 94 -17.97 6.52 -3.59
CA GLY A 94 -18.78 7.39 -2.76
C GLY A 94 -19.30 8.63 -3.49
N MET A 95 -20.54 9.02 -3.22
CA MET A 95 -21.26 10.06 -3.98
C MET A 95 -21.38 11.40 -3.29
N PHE A 96 -21.20 11.46 -1.97
CA PHE A 96 -21.35 12.70 -1.22
C PHE A 96 -20.67 12.59 0.14
N TRP A 97 -20.21 13.74 0.59
CA TRP A 97 -20.00 14.07 1.99
C TRP A 97 -20.86 15.30 2.29
N ALA A 98 -21.71 15.22 3.31
CA ALA A 98 -22.61 16.30 3.68
C ALA A 98 -22.79 16.37 5.20
N GLY A 99 -22.68 17.56 5.76
CA GLY A 99 -22.88 17.80 7.19
C GLY A 99 -23.58 19.12 7.47
N TRP A 100 -24.15 19.24 8.67
CA TRP A 100 -24.71 20.48 9.19
C TRP A 100 -23.99 20.86 10.50
N GLN A 101 -23.40 22.06 10.53
CA GLN A 101 -22.87 22.72 11.72
C GLN A 101 -23.93 23.59 12.34
N ARG A 102 -24.07 23.53 13.66
CA ARG A 102 -24.84 24.47 14.45
C ARG A 102 -24.12 24.80 15.76
N GLY A 103 -23.44 25.94 15.79
CA GLY A 103 -22.62 26.34 16.94
C GLY A 103 -21.42 25.41 17.10
N GLU A 104 -21.45 24.57 18.15
CA GLU A 104 -20.47 23.51 18.41
C GLU A 104 -21.00 22.10 18.07
N TYR A 105 -22.25 21.99 17.60
CA TYR A 105 -22.90 20.73 17.28
C TYR A 105 -22.79 20.43 15.78
N GLN A 106 -22.63 19.14 15.47
CA GLN A 106 -22.53 18.65 14.11
C GLN A 106 -23.28 17.33 13.93
N SER A 107 -23.79 17.12 12.71
CA SER A 107 -24.18 15.78 12.23
C SER A 107 -23.73 15.61 10.78
N LEU A 108 -23.40 14.37 10.41
CA LEU A 108 -22.72 14.05 9.16
C LEU A 108 -23.36 12.83 8.49
N LEU A 109 -23.44 12.88 7.16
CA LEU A 109 -23.69 11.74 6.30
C LEU A 109 -22.58 11.66 5.24
N ARG A 110 -21.99 10.47 5.14
CA ARG A 110 -20.89 10.20 4.20
C ARG A 110 -21.13 8.91 3.45
N HIS A 111 -20.96 8.93 2.14
CA HIS A 111 -20.98 7.73 1.31
C HIS A 111 -19.56 7.35 0.88
N ASN A 112 -18.99 6.24 1.37
CA ASN A 112 -17.56 5.91 1.20
C ASN A 112 -17.23 4.96 0.02
N HIS A 113 -15.93 4.70 -0.19
CA HIS A 113 -15.40 3.76 -1.19
C HIS A 113 -15.83 2.28 -1.02
N SER A 114 -16.32 1.89 0.16
CA SER A 114 -16.94 0.57 0.37
C SER A 114 -18.43 0.58 0.04
N ASN A 115 -18.95 1.66 -0.57
CA ASN A 115 -20.34 1.89 -0.92
C ASN A 115 -21.30 1.80 0.28
N GLN A 116 -20.85 2.32 1.42
CA GLN A 116 -21.63 2.41 2.65
C GLN A 116 -21.92 3.87 2.99
N ILE A 117 -23.17 4.16 3.34
CA ILE A 117 -23.51 5.40 4.03
C ILE A 117 -23.14 5.19 5.50
N LYS A 118 -22.06 5.85 5.95
CA LYS A 118 -21.61 5.78 7.34
C LYS A 118 -22.25 6.90 8.16
N GLY A 119 -22.90 6.48 9.24
CA GLY A 119 -23.07 7.19 10.50
C GLY A 119 -22.44 6.35 11.63
N PRO A 120 -22.47 6.81 12.89
CA PRO A 120 -21.75 6.13 13.98
C PRO A 120 -22.15 4.66 14.18
N ILE A 121 -23.39 4.24 13.85
CA ILE A 121 -23.84 2.83 13.77
C ILE A 121 -24.92 2.68 12.67
N GLY A 122 -24.96 1.54 11.95
CA GLY A 122 -26.00 1.17 10.96
C GLY A 122 -25.51 1.15 9.51
N GLN A 123 -25.29 -0.04 8.94
CA GLN A 123 -24.81 -0.22 7.57
C GLN A 123 -25.98 -0.33 6.60
N THR A 124 -25.96 0.41 5.48
CA THR A 124 -26.76 0.06 4.31
C THR A 124 -25.90 -0.61 3.25
N ASN A 125 -26.36 -1.75 2.74
CA ASN A 125 -25.80 -2.38 1.54
C ASN A 125 -26.54 -1.84 0.31
N LEU A 126 -26.06 -0.73 -0.26
CA LEU A 126 -26.40 -0.39 -1.65
C LEU A 126 -25.54 -1.27 -2.56
N LYS A 127 -26.13 -1.79 -3.65
CA LYS A 127 -25.30 -2.46 -4.67
C LYS A 127 -24.49 -1.37 -5.37
N PRO A 128 -23.15 -1.47 -5.38
CA PRO A 128 -22.27 -0.47 -5.98
C PRO A 128 -22.63 -0.10 -7.42
N ASP A 129 -23.05 -1.08 -8.23
CA ASP A 129 -23.31 -0.83 -9.65
C ASP A 129 -24.57 0.01 -9.90
N ASP A 130 -25.54 -0.01 -8.98
CA ASP A 130 -26.82 0.68 -9.16
C ASP A 130 -26.58 2.21 -9.23
N ILE A 131 -25.78 2.76 -8.30
CA ILE A 131 -25.55 4.21 -8.10
C ILE A 131 -24.76 4.93 -9.23
N VAL A 132 -24.05 4.18 -10.08
CA VAL A 132 -23.28 4.70 -11.22
C VAL A 132 -23.98 4.47 -12.56
N SER A 133 -24.92 3.52 -12.57
CA SER A 133 -25.66 3.14 -13.78
C SER A 133 -26.73 4.15 -14.17
N ASP A 134 -27.27 4.91 -13.21
CA ASP A 134 -28.34 5.88 -13.44
C ASP A 134 -28.25 7.09 -12.48
N TRP A 135 -29.10 8.10 -12.72
CA TRP A 135 -29.32 9.22 -11.81
C TRP A 135 -30.27 8.84 -10.68
N HIS A 136 -29.87 9.15 -9.46
CA HIS A 136 -30.65 8.86 -8.25
C HIS A 136 -31.05 10.15 -7.53
N ASP A 137 -32.21 10.10 -6.89
CA ASP A 137 -32.67 11.15 -5.99
C ASP A 137 -32.12 10.92 -4.59
N PHE A 138 -31.37 11.89 -4.06
CA PHE A 138 -30.84 11.86 -2.71
C PHE A 138 -31.56 12.90 -1.85
N ARG A 139 -31.98 12.45 -0.67
CA ARG A 139 -32.58 13.30 0.35
C ARG A 139 -31.90 13.07 1.68
N LEU A 140 -31.14 14.06 2.13
CA LEU A 140 -30.40 14.03 3.38
C LEU A 140 -31.12 14.94 4.38
N VAL A 141 -31.70 14.36 5.43
CA VAL A 141 -32.50 15.08 6.42
C VAL A 141 -31.72 15.16 7.71
N PHE A 142 -31.37 16.37 8.14
CA PHE A 142 -30.72 16.65 9.41
C PHE A 142 -31.70 17.34 10.35
N GLU A 143 -31.74 16.93 11.61
CA GLU A 143 -32.69 17.42 12.61
C GLU A 143 -31.98 17.69 13.94
N VAL A 144 -32.32 18.81 14.57
CA VAL A 144 -31.94 19.11 15.95
C VAL A 144 -32.98 18.48 16.87
N ALA A 145 -32.52 17.74 17.87
CA ALA A 145 -33.38 17.17 18.90
C ALA A 145 -34.15 18.28 19.66
N SER A 146 -35.32 17.94 20.18
CA SER A 146 -36.20 18.88 20.89
C SER A 146 -35.55 19.56 22.10
N ASP A 147 -34.55 18.91 22.70
CA ASP A 147 -33.76 19.44 23.82
C ASP A 147 -32.59 20.35 23.40
N ASN A 148 -32.36 20.53 22.09
CA ASN A 148 -31.23 21.24 21.48
C ASN A 148 -29.85 20.70 21.85
N LYS A 149 -29.74 19.46 22.30
CA LYS A 149 -28.45 18.85 22.71
C LYS A 149 -27.92 17.82 21.73
N ALA A 150 -28.75 17.33 20.82
CA ALA A 150 -28.35 16.33 19.84
C ALA A 150 -28.79 16.71 18.43
N MET A 151 -28.11 16.12 17.44
CA MET A 151 -28.52 16.17 16.04
C MET A 151 -28.60 14.76 15.46
N THR A 152 -29.58 14.50 14.59
CA THR A 152 -29.72 13.25 13.84
C THR A 152 -29.66 13.52 12.35
N ALA A 153 -29.26 12.52 11.57
CA ALA A 153 -29.31 12.57 10.12
C ALA A 153 -29.94 11.30 9.53
N LYS A 154 -30.70 11.45 8.45
CA LYS A 154 -31.31 10.35 7.68
C LYS A 154 -30.96 10.52 6.21
N ALA A 155 -30.66 9.43 5.53
CA ALA A 155 -30.45 9.43 4.09
C ALA A 155 -31.51 8.57 3.39
N TYR A 156 -32.20 9.16 2.41
CA TYR A 156 -33.09 8.46 1.50
C TYR A 156 -32.50 8.50 0.09
N ILE A 157 -32.63 7.37 -0.63
CA ILE A 157 -32.26 7.25 -2.04
C ILE A 157 -33.46 6.68 -2.79
N ASP A 158 -33.93 7.41 -3.80
CA ASP A 158 -35.14 7.10 -4.57
C ASP A 158 -36.35 6.86 -3.67
N ASN A 159 -36.57 7.78 -2.72
CA ASN A 159 -37.59 7.73 -1.66
C ASN A 159 -37.51 6.51 -0.72
N LYS A 160 -36.45 5.71 -0.76
CA LYS A 160 -36.23 4.62 0.18
C LYS A 160 -35.28 5.06 1.26
N LEU A 161 -35.69 4.94 2.52
CA LEU A 161 -34.80 5.15 3.66
C LEU A 161 -33.63 4.16 3.58
N ARG A 162 -32.41 4.69 3.54
CA ARG A 162 -31.17 3.91 3.48
C ARG A 162 -30.37 4.01 4.76
N HIS A 163 -30.37 5.14 5.45
CA HIS A 163 -29.55 5.29 6.65
C HIS A 163 -30.20 6.20 7.68
N ILE A 164 -29.94 5.93 8.96
CA ILE A 164 -30.28 6.77 10.10
C ILE A 164 -29.07 6.78 11.02
N THR A 165 -28.59 7.97 11.40
CA THR A 165 -27.57 8.11 12.44
C THR A 165 -28.20 7.98 13.83
N GLU A 166 -27.44 7.47 14.80
CA GLU A 166 -27.83 7.60 16.21
C GLU A 166 -27.88 9.07 16.64
N GLN A 167 -28.58 9.38 17.73
CA GLN A 167 -28.62 10.74 18.30
C GLN A 167 -27.20 11.14 18.72
N TYR A 168 -26.61 12.09 17.99
CA TYR A 168 -25.22 12.46 18.18
C TYR A 168 -25.10 13.73 19.01
N VAL A 169 -24.35 13.64 20.11
CA VAL A 169 -23.99 14.74 21.00
C VAL A 169 -22.47 14.83 20.99
N ARG A 170 -21.85 15.71 20.20
CA ARG A 170 -20.41 15.94 20.40
C ARG A 170 -19.92 17.32 19.97
N GLN A 171 -19.11 17.86 20.89
CA GLN A 171 -18.23 19.01 20.75
C GLN A 171 -16.94 18.63 19.99
N ASN A 172 -16.67 19.40 18.95
CA ASN A 172 -15.38 19.82 18.40
C ASN A 172 -14.24 18.77 18.36
N THR A 173 -14.15 17.97 17.28
CA THR A 173 -12.90 17.21 16.99
C THR A 173 -12.58 16.97 15.51
N GLU A 174 -13.45 17.28 14.54
CA GLU A 174 -13.20 16.85 13.13
C GLU A 174 -13.10 17.98 12.10
N TRP A 175 -13.70 19.16 12.34
CA TRP A 175 -13.63 20.32 11.43
C TRP A 175 -13.59 21.61 12.26
N ALA A 176 -12.58 22.44 12.02
CA ALA A 176 -12.30 23.61 12.84
C ALA A 176 -13.19 24.80 12.46
N GLY A 177 -14.10 25.21 13.34
CA GLY A 177 -14.80 26.50 13.25
C GLY A 177 -16.10 26.58 14.04
N ALA A 178 -16.42 27.76 14.56
CA ALA A 178 -17.74 28.08 15.12
C ALA A 178 -18.64 28.67 14.02
N GLY A 179 -19.93 28.34 13.99
CA GLY A 179 -20.89 28.92 13.04
C GLY A 179 -22.15 28.09 12.82
N ASN A 180 -23.02 28.50 11.89
CA ASN A 180 -24.19 27.72 11.50
C ASN A 180 -24.28 27.63 9.97
N TYR A 181 -23.96 26.47 9.42
CA TYR A 181 -23.86 26.28 7.98
C TYR A 181 -23.97 24.80 7.62
N ILE A 182 -24.41 24.50 6.41
CA ILE A 182 -24.19 23.19 5.82
C ILE A 182 -22.84 23.16 5.12
N ALA A 183 -22.22 21.99 5.09
CA ALA A 183 -21.05 21.70 4.29
C ALA A 183 -21.36 20.53 3.34
N PHE A 184 -20.93 20.65 2.09
CA PHE A 184 -21.24 19.71 1.03
C PHE A 184 -20.06 19.56 0.07
N GLY A 185 -19.62 18.33 -0.21
CA GLY A 185 -18.48 18.07 -1.09
C GLY A 185 -17.82 16.72 -0.81
N ASP A 186 -16.49 16.73 -0.72
CA ASP A 186 -15.61 15.61 -0.32
C ASP A 186 -14.73 16.06 0.86
N TYR A 187 -14.68 15.29 1.95
CA TYR A 187 -13.92 15.65 3.15
C TYR A 187 -13.32 14.38 3.73
N ASP A 188 -11.99 14.28 3.69
CA ASP A 188 -11.09 13.17 4.04
C ASP A 188 -10.56 12.28 2.90
N GLY A 189 -10.83 12.61 1.63
CA GLY A 189 -10.35 11.87 0.46
C GLY A 189 -10.94 10.45 0.31
N SER A 190 -11.96 10.12 1.09
CA SER A 190 -12.59 8.80 1.06
C SER A 190 -13.82 8.69 0.17
N THR A 191 -14.32 9.84 -0.29
CA THR A 191 -15.49 9.97 -1.15
C THR A 191 -15.07 10.71 -2.40
N ASN A 192 -14.08 10.18 -3.13
CA ASN A 192 -13.35 10.87 -4.21
C ASN A 192 -14.27 11.44 -5.31
N GLY A 193 -14.92 12.56 -4.98
CA GLY A 193 -15.61 13.63 -5.70
C GLY A 193 -16.49 13.36 -6.90
N PHE A 194 -16.45 12.22 -7.58
CA PHE A 194 -16.81 12.15 -9.00
C PHE A 194 -18.32 12.16 -9.31
N ALA A 195 -19.14 12.63 -8.38
CA ALA A 195 -20.57 12.78 -8.56
C ALA A 195 -20.93 14.11 -9.23
N ARG A 196 -22.01 14.07 -10.00
CA ARG A 196 -22.55 15.20 -10.74
C ARG A 196 -23.87 15.56 -10.13
N TYR A 197 -24.11 16.84 -9.89
CA TYR A 197 -25.31 17.30 -9.21
C TYR A 197 -26.08 18.23 -10.15
N LEU A 198 -27.33 17.86 -10.48
CA LEU A 198 -28.20 18.70 -11.32
C LEU A 198 -28.65 19.97 -10.59
N TYR A 199 -28.82 19.87 -9.28
CA TYR A 199 -29.25 20.95 -8.40
C TYR A 199 -28.87 20.63 -6.96
N LEU A 200 -28.83 21.67 -6.12
CA LEU A 200 -28.86 21.54 -4.66
C LEU A 200 -30.08 22.30 -4.15
N LEU A 201 -31.02 21.60 -3.55
CA LEU A 201 -32.21 22.17 -2.93
C LEU A 201 -32.10 22.01 -1.42
N LEU A 202 -32.04 23.12 -0.72
CA LEU A 202 -32.03 23.18 0.74
C LEU A 202 -33.41 23.57 1.22
N ILE A 203 -33.97 22.83 2.15
CA ILE A 203 -35.28 23.12 2.74
C ILE A 203 -35.10 23.22 4.25
N PHE A 204 -35.63 24.30 4.82
CA PHE A 204 -35.45 24.64 6.22
C PHE A 204 -36.78 24.46 6.96
N ASP A 205 -36.73 23.77 8.10
CA ASP A 205 -37.84 23.63 9.06
C ASP A 205 -39.15 23.03 8.53
N GLU A 206 -39.11 22.38 7.36
CA GLU A 206 -40.25 21.69 6.76
C GLU A 206 -39.99 20.17 6.66
N ASP A 207 -41.04 19.36 6.90
CA ASP A 207 -41.03 17.95 6.53
C ASP A 207 -41.42 17.77 5.07
N VAL A 208 -40.43 17.42 4.26
CA VAL A 208 -40.67 17.07 2.86
C VAL A 208 -40.34 15.61 2.58
N SER A 209 -40.12 14.80 3.61
CA SER A 209 -39.64 13.42 3.46
C SER A 209 -40.59 12.52 2.67
N GLU A 210 -41.89 12.81 2.67
CA GLU A 210 -42.92 12.09 1.92
C GLU A 210 -43.32 12.75 0.59
N LEU A 211 -42.79 13.94 0.28
CA LEU A 211 -43.12 14.62 -0.98
C LEU A 211 -42.37 14.00 -2.16
N SER A 212 -43.10 13.79 -3.26
CA SER A 212 -42.49 13.40 -4.53
C SER A 212 -41.73 14.55 -5.18
N LEU A 213 -40.76 14.23 -6.05
CA LEU A 213 -40.05 15.24 -6.84
C LEU A 213 -40.98 16.08 -7.71
N SER A 214 -42.09 15.52 -8.22
CA SER A 214 -43.07 16.28 -9.01
C SER A 214 -43.79 17.34 -8.16
N GLN A 215 -44.18 17.00 -6.93
CA GLN A 215 -44.79 17.96 -6.00
C GLN A 215 -43.78 19.05 -5.62
N LEU A 216 -42.53 18.67 -5.31
CA LEU A 216 -41.47 19.63 -5.04
C LEU A 216 -41.18 20.52 -6.27
N SER A 217 -41.23 19.98 -7.48
CA SER A 217 -41.01 20.73 -8.73
C SER A 217 -42.03 21.86 -8.90
N GLN A 218 -43.30 21.60 -8.60
CA GLN A 218 -44.35 22.62 -8.63
C GLN A 218 -44.10 23.73 -7.61
N ARG A 219 -43.59 23.39 -6.42
CA ARG A 219 -43.30 24.36 -5.35
C ARG A 219 -42.11 25.25 -5.68
N VAL A 220 -41.02 24.67 -6.18
CA VAL A 220 -39.78 25.41 -6.45
C VAL A 220 -39.76 26.04 -7.85
N GLY A 221 -40.78 25.80 -8.66
CA GLY A 221 -40.89 26.35 -10.02
C GLY A 221 -39.80 25.83 -10.97
N PHE A 222 -39.27 24.64 -10.72
CA PHE A 222 -38.22 24.01 -11.51
C PHE A 222 -38.45 22.50 -11.56
N ASP A 223 -38.28 21.89 -12.73
CA ASP A 223 -38.48 20.46 -12.91
C ASP A 223 -37.30 19.66 -12.35
N LEU A 224 -37.50 19.09 -11.15
CA LEU A 224 -36.53 18.24 -10.45
C LEU A 224 -36.54 16.79 -11.00
N THR A 225 -37.51 16.44 -11.84
CA THR A 225 -37.66 15.10 -12.39
C THR A 225 -36.81 14.90 -13.65
N ASN A 226 -36.62 15.96 -14.43
CA ASN A 226 -35.92 15.90 -15.71
C ASN A 226 -34.44 15.53 -15.56
N ILE A 227 -33.95 14.68 -16.47
CA ILE A 227 -32.54 14.32 -16.61
C ILE A 227 -32.07 14.88 -17.96
N PRO A 228 -31.23 15.92 -17.98
CA PRO A 228 -30.79 16.53 -19.21
C PRO A 228 -29.77 15.64 -19.93
N ALA A 229 -29.76 15.70 -21.27
CA ALA A 229 -28.68 15.14 -22.07
C ALA A 229 -27.43 16.02 -21.92
N LEU A 230 -26.46 15.54 -21.13
CA LEU A 230 -25.20 16.24 -20.90
C LEU A 230 -24.17 15.92 -22.00
N VAL A 231 -23.37 16.91 -22.37
CA VAL A 231 -22.16 16.75 -23.19
C VAL A 231 -20.93 16.88 -22.31
N ASN A 232 -19.86 16.17 -22.70
CA ASN A 232 -18.63 16.03 -21.89
C ASN A 232 -18.87 15.37 -20.52
N ASP A 233 -20.03 14.74 -20.33
CA ASP A 233 -20.34 13.90 -19.19
C ASP A 233 -19.66 12.53 -19.32
N LYS A 234 -18.34 12.56 -19.24
CA LYS A 234 -17.51 11.35 -19.11
C LYS A 234 -17.23 11.12 -17.64
N ASP A 235 -17.02 9.87 -17.26
CA ASP A 235 -16.40 9.60 -15.97
C ASP A 235 -15.04 10.31 -15.92
N PRO A 236 -14.76 11.07 -14.85
CA PRO A 236 -13.57 11.90 -14.76
C PRO A 236 -12.30 11.06 -14.92
N PRO A 237 -11.30 11.55 -15.66
CA PRO A 237 -10.00 10.89 -15.74
C PRO A 237 -9.28 11.02 -14.39
N SER A 238 -8.67 9.92 -13.92
CA SER A 238 -7.85 9.92 -12.71
C SER A 238 -6.72 10.98 -12.80
N LYS A 239 -6.70 12.01 -11.93
CA LYS A 239 -5.52 12.88 -11.70
C LYS A 239 -4.73 12.50 -10.45
N ARG A 240 -5.07 11.39 -9.79
CA ARG A 240 -4.11 10.74 -8.91
C ARG A 240 -2.83 10.46 -9.73
N PRO A 241 -1.64 10.35 -9.12
CA PRO A 241 -0.67 9.45 -9.70
C PRO A 241 -1.42 8.13 -9.85
N ALA A 242 -1.79 7.77 -11.08
CA ALA A 242 -2.63 6.62 -11.32
C ALA A 242 -2.08 5.43 -10.52
N PHE A 243 -2.96 4.58 -9.98
CA PHE A 243 -2.55 3.19 -9.93
C PHE A 243 -2.23 2.84 -11.39
N LYS A 244 -0.92 2.68 -11.66
CA LYS A 244 -0.26 2.79 -12.97
C LYS A 244 -1.22 2.71 -14.19
N PRO A 245 -1.32 3.74 -15.05
CA PRO A 245 -2.27 3.72 -16.16
C PRO A 245 -1.80 2.78 -17.28
N ASN A 246 -2.75 2.12 -17.96
CA ASN A 246 -2.47 1.31 -19.15
C ASN A 246 -2.04 2.20 -20.33
N GLY A 247 -0.78 2.07 -20.78
CA GLY A 247 -0.35 2.60 -22.09
C GLY A 247 1.01 3.30 -22.21
N ILE A 248 1.78 3.55 -21.13
CA ILE A 248 3.17 4.06 -21.26
C ILE A 248 4.19 2.93 -21.14
N THR A 249 4.95 2.75 -22.22
CA THR A 249 6.29 2.13 -22.24
C THR A 249 7.31 3.19 -21.79
N MET A 250 8.21 2.86 -20.87
CA MET A 250 9.14 3.83 -20.28
C MET A 250 10.23 4.26 -21.27
N PHE A 251 10.17 5.50 -21.76
CA PHE A 251 11.32 6.22 -22.32
C PHE A 251 11.12 7.74 -22.11
N ALA A 252 11.78 8.34 -21.12
CA ALA A 252 12.07 9.78 -21.12
C ALA A 252 13.22 10.11 -20.16
N HIS A 253 14.14 10.95 -20.65
CA HIS A 253 15.43 11.30 -20.07
C HIS A 253 15.37 12.08 -18.76
N GLU A 254 16.31 11.74 -17.87
CA GLU A 254 16.72 12.42 -16.65
C GLU A 254 17.25 13.84 -16.92
N VAL A 255 16.67 14.86 -16.28
CA VAL A 255 17.41 16.06 -15.90
C VAL A 255 16.83 16.64 -14.60
N ASN A 256 17.54 16.54 -13.49
CA ASN A 256 17.39 17.51 -12.39
C ASN A 256 18.75 17.84 -11.76
N LYS A 257 18.97 19.12 -11.45
CA LYS A 257 20.27 19.73 -11.12
C LYS A 257 20.38 20.11 -9.63
N ASP A 258 19.94 19.25 -8.73
CA ASP A 258 20.11 19.47 -7.30
C ASP A 258 21.29 18.65 -6.76
N ALA A 259 22.30 19.32 -6.20
CA ALA A 259 23.54 18.69 -5.73
C ALA A 259 23.35 17.83 -4.46
N ALA A 260 22.19 17.91 -3.80
CA ALA A 260 21.81 17.07 -2.66
C ALA A 260 20.90 15.89 -3.03
N TRP A 261 20.51 15.78 -4.31
CA TRP A 261 19.56 14.75 -4.77
C TRP A 261 20.33 13.60 -5.43
N VAL A 262 20.22 12.40 -4.85
CA VAL A 262 20.73 11.17 -5.46
C VAL A 262 19.68 10.69 -6.45
N ASP A 263 20.04 10.68 -7.73
CA ASP A 263 19.24 10.13 -8.81
C ASP A 263 18.85 8.68 -8.50
N PRO A 264 17.55 8.33 -8.45
CA PRO A 264 17.12 6.95 -8.26
C PRO A 264 17.47 6.06 -9.47
N ALA A 265 18.12 6.52 -10.54
CA ALA A 265 18.72 5.65 -11.54
C ALA A 265 20.01 4.98 -11.04
N THR A 266 19.86 4.17 -9.98
CA THR A 266 20.85 3.26 -9.39
C THR A 266 21.34 2.13 -10.31
N ILE A 267 20.87 2.15 -11.56
CA ILE A 267 21.15 1.18 -12.61
C ILE A 267 21.67 1.98 -13.81
N HIS A 268 22.97 1.86 -14.09
CA HIS A 268 23.61 2.53 -15.21
C HIS A 268 23.77 1.55 -16.37
N ASN A 269 23.24 1.89 -17.55
CA ASN A 269 23.25 1.02 -18.73
C ASN A 269 22.71 -0.39 -18.41
N ASP A 270 21.53 -0.44 -17.77
CA ASP A 270 20.84 -1.66 -17.33
C ASP A 270 21.65 -2.54 -16.36
N LYS A 271 22.65 -1.97 -15.68
CA LYS A 271 23.54 -2.68 -14.78
C LYS A 271 23.68 -1.99 -13.41
N ILE A 272 23.56 -2.77 -12.35
CA ILE A 272 23.94 -2.40 -10.99
C ILE A 272 25.45 -2.54 -10.84
N ASP A 273 26.08 -1.55 -10.23
CA ASP A 273 27.46 -1.66 -9.81
C ASP A 273 27.56 -2.60 -8.59
N LEU A 274 28.02 -3.83 -8.81
CA LEU A 274 28.20 -4.79 -7.71
C LEU A 274 29.38 -4.43 -6.80
N ASP A 275 30.28 -3.53 -7.23
CA ASP A 275 31.34 -3.01 -6.36
C ASP A 275 30.84 -1.86 -5.47
N CYS A 276 29.69 -1.26 -5.80
CA CYS A 276 29.01 -0.21 -5.04
C CYS A 276 27.50 -0.38 -5.18
N LEU A 277 26.90 -1.14 -4.28
CA LEU A 277 25.46 -1.41 -4.34
C LEU A 277 24.63 -0.15 -4.06
N PRO A 278 23.39 -0.07 -4.55
CA PRO A 278 22.70 1.21 -4.62
C PRO A 278 22.39 1.84 -3.26
N TYR A 279 22.15 1.04 -2.22
CA TYR A 279 22.03 1.56 -0.86
C TYR A 279 23.33 1.48 -0.07
N SER A 280 24.15 0.47 -0.36
CA SER A 280 25.42 0.26 0.31
C SER A 280 26.58 0.94 -0.41
N LYS A 281 27.35 1.76 0.30
CA LYS A 281 28.63 2.26 -0.24
C LYS A 281 29.72 1.18 -0.25
N ASN A 282 29.36 -0.09 -0.02
CA ASN A 282 30.27 -1.21 0.06
C ASN A 282 30.08 -2.19 -1.11
N LYS A 283 31.12 -2.99 -1.30
CA LYS A 283 31.20 -4.02 -2.32
C LYS A 283 30.43 -5.29 -1.93
N ALA A 284 29.78 -5.91 -2.90
CA ALA A 284 29.30 -7.29 -2.79
C ALA A 284 30.49 -8.26 -2.88
N LEU A 285 30.70 -9.04 -1.83
CA LEU A 285 31.83 -9.98 -1.68
C LEU A 285 31.46 -11.41 -2.07
N VAL A 286 30.18 -11.79 -1.94
CA VAL A 286 29.73 -13.20 -2.14
C VAL A 286 29.02 -13.45 -3.46
N ILE A 287 28.74 -12.41 -4.24
CA ILE A 287 28.02 -12.53 -5.52
C ILE A 287 28.96 -13.01 -6.62
N GLN A 288 28.56 -14.07 -7.31
CA GLN A 288 29.18 -14.50 -8.56
C GLN A 288 28.78 -13.55 -9.69
N LYS A 289 29.65 -12.55 -9.95
CA LYS A 289 29.45 -11.51 -10.97
C LYS A 289 29.33 -12.03 -12.41
N LYS A 290 29.78 -13.25 -12.67
CA LYS A 290 29.69 -13.95 -13.96
C LYS A 290 29.21 -15.37 -13.67
N PRO A 291 27.89 -15.57 -13.45
CA PRO A 291 27.38 -16.90 -13.21
C PRO A 291 27.60 -17.79 -14.45
N PRO A 292 27.63 -19.12 -14.28
CA PRO A 292 27.77 -20.04 -15.41
C PRO A 292 26.61 -19.83 -16.39
N SER A 293 26.90 -19.87 -17.68
CA SER A 293 25.84 -19.84 -18.70
C SER A 293 24.94 -21.07 -18.55
N PHE A 294 23.64 -20.87 -18.46
CA PHE A 294 22.68 -21.96 -18.40
C PHE A 294 22.37 -22.46 -19.83
N ASP A 295 22.64 -23.73 -20.12
CA ASP A 295 22.30 -24.34 -21.43
C ASP A 295 20.82 -24.75 -21.44
N ILE A 296 19.97 -23.78 -21.74
CA ILE A 296 18.51 -23.89 -21.81
C ILE A 296 18.06 -25.08 -22.68
N LYS A 297 18.85 -25.45 -23.71
CA LYS A 297 18.52 -26.53 -24.65
C LYS A 297 18.57 -27.93 -24.04
N LYS A 298 19.23 -28.10 -22.89
CA LYS A 298 19.31 -29.37 -22.17
C LYS A 298 18.20 -29.56 -21.15
N THR A 299 17.37 -28.55 -20.92
CA THR A 299 16.27 -28.61 -19.96
C THR A 299 14.96 -28.99 -20.65
N VAL A 300 14.31 -30.05 -20.17
CA VAL A 300 13.12 -30.64 -20.84
C VAL A 300 11.86 -29.76 -20.72
N SER A 301 11.87 -28.70 -19.89
CA SER A 301 10.83 -27.66 -19.86
C SER A 301 11.41 -26.30 -19.46
N SER A 302 11.90 -25.55 -20.45
CA SER A 302 12.40 -24.20 -20.24
C SER A 302 11.71 -23.19 -21.15
N ILE A 303 11.41 -22.02 -20.60
CA ILE A 303 10.91 -20.86 -21.34
C ILE A 303 11.83 -19.67 -21.10
N THR A 304 11.96 -18.80 -22.09
CA THR A 304 12.86 -17.64 -22.02
C THR A 304 12.07 -16.35 -21.96
N VAL A 305 12.50 -15.42 -21.12
CA VAL A 305 11.99 -14.06 -21.01
C VAL A 305 13.06 -13.07 -21.49
N SER A 306 12.69 -12.11 -22.32
CA SER A 306 13.57 -11.04 -22.82
C SER A 306 12.79 -9.74 -22.91
N SER A 307 13.23 -8.70 -22.20
CA SER A 307 12.55 -7.40 -22.21
C SER A 307 12.53 -6.72 -23.59
N ASP A 308 13.49 -7.08 -24.46
CA ASP A 308 13.60 -6.60 -25.85
C ASP A 308 12.63 -7.27 -26.83
N GLY A 309 11.87 -8.30 -26.41
CA GLY A 309 10.91 -9.00 -27.27
C GLY A 309 11.54 -9.90 -28.33
N SER A 310 12.76 -10.40 -28.10
CA SER A 310 13.44 -11.38 -28.97
C SER A 310 12.51 -12.54 -29.42
N PRO A 311 12.59 -13.02 -30.67
CA PRO A 311 11.76 -14.12 -31.15
C PRO A 311 11.86 -15.39 -30.29
N GLY A 312 10.73 -16.03 -30.01
CA GLY A 312 10.66 -17.24 -29.18
C GLY A 312 10.80 -16.98 -27.67
N THR A 313 10.62 -15.74 -27.21
CA THR A 313 10.69 -15.35 -25.79
C THR A 313 9.42 -14.62 -25.34
N PHE A 314 9.13 -14.68 -24.05
CA PHE A 314 8.11 -13.82 -23.40
C PHE A 314 8.70 -12.44 -23.12
N LYS A 315 7.87 -11.40 -23.15
CA LYS A 315 8.32 -10.04 -22.87
C LYS A 315 8.41 -9.76 -21.37
N THR A 316 7.52 -10.37 -20.61
CA THR A 316 7.42 -10.22 -19.15
C THR A 316 7.57 -11.55 -18.42
N ILE A 317 7.98 -11.48 -17.16
CA ILE A 317 8.10 -12.64 -16.28
C ILE A 317 6.71 -13.15 -15.91
N ALA A 318 5.74 -12.26 -15.70
CA ALA A 318 4.35 -12.60 -15.41
C ALA A 318 3.72 -13.47 -16.53
N GLU A 319 3.85 -13.07 -17.80
CA GLU A 319 3.34 -13.87 -18.94
C GLU A 319 3.96 -15.27 -18.98
N ALA A 320 5.26 -15.37 -18.68
CA ALA A 320 5.95 -16.65 -18.64
C ALA A 320 5.42 -17.53 -17.48
N ILE A 321 5.22 -16.95 -16.30
CA ILE A 321 4.60 -17.65 -15.16
C ILE A 321 3.19 -18.11 -15.52
N ASP A 322 2.38 -17.30 -16.19
CA ASP A 322 0.98 -17.60 -16.51
C ASP A 322 0.80 -18.83 -17.41
N VAL A 323 1.78 -19.13 -18.27
CA VAL A 323 1.76 -20.34 -19.12
C VAL A 323 2.57 -21.51 -18.57
N ALA A 324 3.51 -21.23 -17.65
CA ALA A 324 4.37 -22.23 -17.07
C ALA A 324 3.57 -23.38 -16.43
N GLN A 325 4.01 -24.60 -16.70
CA GLN A 325 3.55 -25.79 -15.99
C GLN A 325 4.42 -26.03 -14.76
N PRO A 326 3.95 -26.81 -13.77
CA PRO A 326 4.82 -27.21 -12.65
C PRO A 326 6.15 -27.80 -13.14
N GLY A 327 7.26 -27.41 -12.51
CA GLY A 327 8.62 -27.83 -12.88
C GLY A 327 9.28 -27.00 -14.00
N THR A 328 8.60 -25.97 -14.51
CA THR A 328 9.17 -25.12 -15.59
C THR A 328 10.33 -24.27 -15.09
N ILE A 329 11.39 -24.22 -15.89
CA ILE A 329 12.48 -23.26 -15.73
C ILE A 329 12.20 -22.02 -16.58
N ILE A 330 12.12 -20.86 -15.95
CA ILE A 330 11.97 -19.57 -16.60
C ILE A 330 13.34 -18.90 -16.60
N PHE A 331 14.01 -18.92 -17.75
CA PHE A 331 15.28 -18.23 -17.97
C PHE A 331 15.01 -16.77 -18.35
N ILE A 332 15.55 -15.84 -17.59
CA ILE A 332 15.30 -14.40 -17.71
C ILE A 332 16.60 -13.76 -18.19
N ARG A 333 16.60 -13.23 -19.41
CA ARG A 333 17.77 -12.54 -19.98
C ARG A 333 18.11 -11.28 -19.19
N LYS A 334 19.27 -10.70 -19.45
CA LYS A 334 19.57 -9.36 -18.94
C LYS A 334 18.46 -8.37 -19.34
N GLY A 335 18.09 -7.48 -18.44
CA GLY A 335 17.05 -6.49 -18.63
C GLY A 335 16.52 -5.98 -17.30
N LEU A 336 15.81 -4.85 -17.39
CA LEU A 336 15.05 -4.27 -16.29
C LEU A 336 13.58 -4.69 -16.42
N TYR A 337 13.11 -5.43 -15.43
CA TYR A 337 11.77 -5.99 -15.37
C TYR A 337 10.97 -5.25 -14.30
N LYS A 338 10.23 -4.22 -14.71
CA LYS A 338 9.34 -3.46 -13.81
C LYS A 338 8.05 -4.23 -13.54
N GLU A 339 8.11 -5.22 -12.66
CA GLU A 339 7.04 -6.17 -12.42
C GLU A 339 6.83 -6.43 -10.91
N LYS A 340 5.58 -6.30 -10.45
CA LYS A 340 5.12 -6.86 -9.18
C LYS A 340 4.62 -8.27 -9.45
N LEU A 341 5.21 -9.26 -8.80
CA LEU A 341 4.98 -10.67 -9.09
C LEU A 341 4.33 -11.38 -7.92
N LYS A 342 3.34 -12.24 -8.20
CA LYS A 342 2.79 -13.19 -7.24
C LYS A 342 2.83 -14.60 -7.85
N ILE A 343 3.69 -15.44 -7.30
CA ILE A 343 3.97 -16.79 -7.79
C ILE A 343 3.19 -17.78 -6.92
N THR A 344 2.12 -18.32 -7.48
CA THR A 344 1.25 -19.32 -6.84
C THR A 344 1.35 -20.69 -7.50
N LYS A 345 2.07 -20.79 -8.64
CA LYS A 345 2.28 -22.04 -9.34
C LYS A 345 3.43 -22.83 -8.69
N PRO A 346 3.25 -24.15 -8.50
CA PRO A 346 4.25 -24.97 -7.84
C PRO A 346 5.45 -25.25 -8.74
N ASP A 347 6.60 -25.52 -8.11
CA ASP A 347 7.83 -26.03 -8.71
C ASP A 347 8.40 -25.14 -9.84
N ILE A 348 8.13 -23.84 -9.80
CA ILE A 348 8.72 -22.86 -10.72
C ILE A 348 10.17 -22.58 -10.32
N THR A 349 11.04 -22.52 -11.32
CA THR A 349 12.43 -22.05 -11.15
C THR A 349 12.68 -20.81 -12.00
N LEU A 350 13.06 -19.70 -11.37
CA LEU A 350 13.52 -18.49 -12.07
C LEU A 350 15.05 -18.49 -12.16
N ILE A 351 15.62 -18.25 -13.34
CA ILE A 351 17.07 -18.14 -13.52
C ILE A 351 17.37 -16.89 -14.33
N GLY A 352 18.02 -15.90 -13.70
CA GLY A 352 18.56 -14.76 -14.41
C GLY A 352 19.84 -15.07 -15.16
N GLU A 353 20.10 -14.31 -16.23
CA GLU A 353 21.35 -14.34 -16.96
C GLU A 353 22.52 -13.86 -16.09
N ASN A 354 22.31 -12.78 -15.32
CA ASN A 354 23.30 -12.24 -14.41
C ASN A 354 22.64 -11.32 -13.36
N PRO A 355 22.94 -11.47 -12.06
CA PRO A 355 22.29 -10.65 -11.04
C PRO A 355 22.60 -9.15 -11.21
N ALA A 356 23.74 -8.77 -11.80
CA ALA A 356 24.08 -7.37 -12.02
C ALA A 356 23.16 -6.66 -13.03
N ASN A 357 22.50 -7.38 -13.93
CA ASN A 357 21.73 -6.78 -15.02
C ASN A 357 20.44 -7.52 -15.39
N THR A 358 20.07 -8.58 -14.68
CA THR A 358 18.73 -9.18 -14.70
C THR A 358 18.02 -8.76 -13.41
N ILE A 359 17.28 -7.66 -13.50
CA ILE A 359 16.79 -6.94 -12.32
C ILE A 359 15.26 -6.86 -12.38
N ILE A 360 14.60 -7.46 -11.40
CA ILE A 360 13.17 -7.30 -11.13
C ILE A 360 13.03 -6.15 -10.15
N TYR A 361 12.30 -5.11 -10.52
CA TYR A 361 12.17 -3.92 -9.69
C TYR A 361 10.77 -3.31 -9.67
N GLY A 362 10.47 -2.56 -8.63
CA GLY A 362 9.20 -1.85 -8.47
C GLY A 362 9.29 -0.81 -7.35
N TYR A 363 8.15 -0.25 -6.98
CA TYR A 363 8.07 0.89 -6.06
C TYR A 363 7.07 0.64 -4.94
N GLU A 364 7.01 -0.60 -4.46
CA GLU A 364 5.97 -1.04 -3.54
C GLU A 364 6.29 -0.57 -2.13
N ALA A 365 5.65 0.53 -1.71
CA ALA A 365 5.72 1.06 -0.34
C ALA A 365 4.40 1.73 0.06
N ASP A 366 3.46 0.91 0.56
CA ASP A 366 2.10 1.27 0.95
C ASP A 366 1.92 1.32 2.48
N VAL A 367 1.30 2.40 2.97
CA VAL A 367 0.90 2.60 4.38
C VAL A 367 -0.09 1.53 4.86
N GLY A 368 -0.79 0.86 3.95
CA GLY A 368 -1.81 -0.17 4.21
C GLY A 368 -1.31 -1.48 4.84
N GLY A 369 -0.01 -1.63 5.08
CA GLY A 369 0.55 -2.82 5.73
C GLY A 369 1.48 -3.63 4.82
N ILE A 370 2.17 -4.62 5.40
CA ILE A 370 3.28 -5.32 4.73
C ILE A 370 2.92 -5.90 3.35
N ASP A 371 1.68 -6.37 3.15
CA ASP A 371 1.23 -6.97 1.89
C ASP A 371 1.25 -5.97 0.71
N GLY A 372 0.92 -4.70 0.96
CA GLY A 372 1.00 -3.64 -0.05
C GLY A 372 2.43 -3.30 -0.45
N ASN A 373 3.40 -3.64 0.39
CA ASN A 373 4.83 -3.33 0.24
C ASN A 373 5.63 -4.43 -0.48
N ILE A 374 4.99 -5.53 -0.92
CA ILE A 374 5.69 -6.68 -1.53
C ILE A 374 5.88 -6.49 -3.03
N LEU A 375 7.13 -6.57 -3.49
CA LEU A 375 7.49 -6.61 -4.91
C LEU A 375 7.29 -8.00 -5.52
N VAL A 376 7.93 -9.03 -4.97
CA VAL A 376 7.79 -10.42 -5.41
C VAL A 376 7.31 -11.28 -4.25
N GLU A 377 6.13 -11.88 -4.38
CA GLU A 377 5.57 -12.83 -3.44
C GLU A 377 5.60 -14.24 -4.02
N VAL A 378 6.17 -15.21 -3.29
CA VAL A 378 5.99 -16.63 -3.55
C VAL A 378 5.04 -17.19 -2.50
N SER A 379 3.85 -17.60 -2.92
CA SER A 379 2.79 -18.08 -2.03
C SER A 379 2.26 -19.42 -2.51
N LEU A 380 2.79 -20.49 -1.93
CA LEU A 380 2.49 -21.88 -2.34
C LEU A 380 1.61 -22.59 -1.30
N GLN A 381 1.44 -23.90 -1.47
CA GLN A 381 0.74 -24.82 -0.57
C GLN A 381 1.65 -25.99 -0.18
N GLY A 382 2.93 -25.71 0.05
CA GLY A 382 3.94 -26.71 0.44
C GLY A 382 4.78 -27.26 -0.72
N GLU A 383 4.70 -26.68 -1.91
CA GLU A 383 5.50 -27.07 -3.07
C GLU A 383 6.84 -26.31 -3.14
N SER A 384 7.62 -26.56 -4.19
CA SER A 384 8.97 -26.01 -4.32
C SER A 384 9.01 -24.71 -5.11
N PHE A 385 10.03 -23.89 -4.84
CA PHE A 385 10.33 -22.70 -5.64
C PHE A 385 11.85 -22.49 -5.69
N ASN A 386 12.40 -22.13 -6.86
CA ASN A 386 13.82 -21.82 -6.96
C ASN A 386 14.07 -20.49 -7.67
N ALA A 387 15.13 -19.78 -7.27
CA ALA A 387 15.58 -18.56 -7.93
C ALA A 387 17.11 -18.50 -8.00
N CYS A 388 17.66 -18.20 -9.16
CA CYS A 388 19.11 -18.08 -9.34
C CYS A 388 19.47 -16.80 -10.11
N ASN A 389 20.57 -16.13 -9.73
CA ASN A 389 21.21 -15.07 -10.54
C ASN A 389 20.30 -13.86 -10.84
N LEU A 390 19.44 -13.47 -9.89
CA LEU A 390 18.50 -12.36 -10.05
C LEU A 390 18.73 -11.27 -9.02
N THR A 391 18.44 -10.03 -9.40
CA THR A 391 18.24 -8.96 -8.42
C THR A 391 16.76 -8.68 -8.23
N PHE A 392 16.32 -8.62 -6.98
CA PHE A 392 15.00 -8.14 -6.56
C PHE A 392 15.20 -6.79 -5.87
N TYR A 393 14.62 -5.73 -6.44
CA TYR A 393 14.87 -4.37 -5.99
C TYR A 393 13.58 -3.59 -5.79
N ASN A 394 13.17 -3.45 -4.53
CA ASN A 394 12.06 -2.60 -4.17
C ASN A 394 12.55 -1.19 -3.81
N LYS A 395 12.12 -0.21 -4.61
CA LYS A 395 12.49 1.21 -4.50
C LYS A 395 11.43 2.04 -3.79
N GLY A 396 10.38 1.42 -3.28
CA GLY A 396 9.20 2.13 -2.76
C GLY A 396 9.55 3.14 -1.68
N ALA A 397 10.40 2.79 -0.71
CA ALA A 397 10.78 3.71 0.35
C ALA A 397 11.71 4.85 -0.12
N GLU A 398 12.48 4.67 -1.19
CA GLU A 398 13.21 5.78 -1.85
C GLU A 398 12.23 6.79 -2.41
N TRP A 399 11.22 6.28 -3.13
CA TRP A 399 10.22 7.10 -3.78
C TRP A 399 9.41 7.88 -2.74
N ASN A 400 9.01 7.20 -1.67
CA ASN A 400 8.27 7.82 -0.58
C ASN A 400 9.08 8.89 0.15
N LYS A 401 10.42 8.82 0.26
CA LYS A 401 11.24 9.89 0.87
C LYS A 401 11.10 11.24 0.16
N THR A 402 10.65 11.26 -1.09
CA THR A 402 10.31 12.49 -1.83
C THR A 402 9.04 13.18 -1.28
N TRP A 403 8.31 12.50 -0.39
CA TRP A 403 7.03 12.92 0.19
C TRP A 403 7.10 12.77 1.72
N GLY A 404 6.67 13.76 2.50
CA GLY A 404 6.81 13.76 3.97
C GLY A 404 6.20 12.54 4.69
N LYS A 405 6.72 12.20 5.89
CA LYS A 405 6.37 11.02 6.74
C LYS A 405 6.04 9.75 5.93
N ALA A 406 7.07 9.27 5.25
CA ALA A 406 7.08 8.14 4.34
C ALA A 406 6.99 6.76 5.03
N GLU A 407 6.10 5.91 4.54
CA GLU A 407 6.22 4.45 4.69
C GLU A 407 7.60 3.99 4.18
N ARG A 408 8.26 3.11 4.95
CA ARG A 408 9.64 2.65 4.69
C ARG A 408 9.74 1.18 4.33
N ARG A 409 8.66 0.41 4.55
CA ARG A 409 8.58 -0.98 4.14
C ARG A 409 8.69 -1.07 2.64
N SER A 410 9.61 -1.90 2.19
CA SER A 410 10.01 -2.06 0.80
C SER A 410 10.48 -3.50 0.61
N VAL A 411 9.51 -4.41 0.73
CA VAL A 411 9.77 -5.84 0.70
C VAL A 411 10.15 -6.23 -0.73
N ALA A 412 11.40 -6.62 -0.94
CA ALA A 412 11.92 -7.04 -2.24
C ALA A 412 11.43 -8.45 -2.59
N PHE A 413 11.38 -9.33 -1.59
CA PHE A 413 10.99 -10.72 -1.77
C PHE A 413 10.28 -11.26 -0.53
N ALA A 414 9.12 -11.89 -0.73
CA ALA A 414 8.30 -12.47 0.32
C ALA A 414 7.99 -13.93 0.03
N VAL A 415 7.88 -14.73 1.10
CA VAL A 415 7.59 -16.16 0.99
C VAL A 415 6.51 -16.58 1.98
N ARG A 416 5.52 -17.31 1.47
CA ARG A 416 4.47 -17.98 2.25
C ARG A 416 4.33 -19.43 1.81
N ASN A 417 4.29 -20.32 2.79
CA ASN A 417 3.94 -21.72 2.65
C ASN A 417 4.77 -22.47 1.59
N VAL A 418 6.03 -22.08 1.40
CA VAL A 418 6.95 -22.80 0.49
C VAL A 418 7.47 -24.05 1.18
N GLY A 419 7.26 -25.21 0.58
CA GLY A 419 7.73 -26.48 1.12
C GLY A 419 9.24 -26.60 1.06
N LYS A 420 9.84 -26.33 -0.09
CA LYS A 420 11.30 -26.41 -0.32
C LYS A 420 11.75 -25.31 -1.28
N GLY A 421 12.59 -24.40 -0.82
CA GLY A 421 13.09 -23.29 -1.62
C GLY A 421 14.60 -23.37 -1.84
N PHE A 422 15.08 -23.17 -3.07
CA PHE A 422 16.52 -22.96 -3.33
C PHE A 422 16.74 -21.61 -4.00
N VAL A 423 17.44 -20.71 -3.32
CA VAL A 423 17.78 -19.38 -3.84
C VAL A 423 19.30 -19.24 -3.91
N ARG A 424 19.86 -18.94 -5.07
CA ARG A 424 21.31 -18.88 -5.27
C ARG A 424 21.75 -17.61 -5.98
N ASN A 425 22.80 -16.96 -5.48
CA ASN A 425 23.45 -15.85 -6.17
C ASN A 425 22.46 -14.72 -6.54
N CYS A 426 21.49 -14.47 -5.65
CA CYS A 426 20.50 -13.43 -5.80
C CYS A 426 20.84 -12.21 -4.92
N ILE A 427 20.37 -11.04 -5.35
CA ILE A 427 20.56 -9.78 -4.64
C ILE A 427 19.18 -9.26 -4.23
N PHE A 428 19.04 -8.88 -2.96
CA PHE A 428 17.79 -8.35 -2.40
C PHE A 428 18.04 -6.96 -1.87
N LEU A 429 17.39 -5.98 -2.50
CA LEU A 429 17.58 -4.56 -2.26
C LEU A 429 16.26 -3.95 -1.80
N GLY A 430 16.24 -3.48 -0.56
CA GLY A 430 15.12 -2.80 0.08
C GLY A 430 15.60 -2.03 1.31
N GLN A 431 14.68 -1.48 2.08
CA GLN A 431 14.96 -0.76 3.32
C GLN A 431 14.41 -1.51 4.53
N GLN A 432 13.17 -1.23 4.93
CA GLN A 432 12.51 -1.96 6.00
C GLN A 432 11.83 -3.22 5.42
N ASP A 433 11.95 -4.34 6.14
CA ASP A 433 11.33 -5.63 5.78
C ASP A 433 11.79 -6.23 4.43
N THR A 434 13.01 -5.91 3.94
CA THR A 434 13.53 -6.33 2.60
C THR A 434 13.20 -7.78 2.23
N LEU A 435 13.39 -8.72 3.16
CA LEU A 435 12.99 -10.12 3.05
C LEU A 435 11.89 -10.45 4.05
N TYR A 436 10.66 -10.64 3.55
CA TYR A 436 9.55 -11.11 4.36
C TYR A 436 9.32 -12.61 4.22
N LEU A 437 10.05 -13.39 5.01
CA LEU A 437 10.07 -14.84 5.00
C LEU A 437 9.05 -15.36 6.02
N ARG A 438 7.76 -15.18 5.71
CA ARG A 438 6.65 -15.47 6.64
C ARG A 438 6.55 -16.93 7.03
N SER A 439 6.53 -17.85 6.06
CA SER A 439 6.43 -19.30 6.30
C SER A 439 7.04 -20.10 5.15
N GLY A 440 7.63 -21.25 5.48
CA GLY A 440 8.24 -22.16 4.52
C GLY A 440 9.67 -22.54 4.86
N ARG A 441 10.36 -23.23 3.95
CA ARG A 441 11.75 -23.67 4.15
C ARG A 441 12.65 -23.33 2.99
N LEU A 442 13.72 -22.58 3.21
CA LEU A 442 14.58 -22.08 2.14
C LEU A 442 16.07 -22.32 2.42
N TYR A 443 16.79 -22.74 1.40
CA TYR A 443 18.24 -22.66 1.34
C TYR A 443 18.62 -21.46 0.48
N MET A 444 19.34 -20.49 1.06
CA MET A 444 19.79 -19.28 0.37
C MET A 444 21.31 -19.28 0.32
N GLU A 445 21.91 -19.35 -0.87
CA GLU A 445 23.34 -19.53 -1.05
C GLU A 445 23.97 -18.42 -1.88
N ASN A 446 25.11 -17.88 -1.42
CA ASN A 446 25.85 -16.82 -2.13
C ASN A 446 24.98 -15.59 -2.43
N CYS A 447 23.99 -15.30 -1.59
CA CYS A 447 23.10 -14.17 -1.78
C CYS A 447 23.63 -12.91 -1.10
N TYR A 448 23.21 -11.76 -1.60
CA TYR A 448 23.41 -10.47 -0.96
C TYR A 448 22.05 -9.93 -0.50
N VAL A 449 21.96 -9.48 0.75
CA VAL A 449 20.76 -8.88 1.32
C VAL A 449 21.14 -7.59 2.01
N GLU A 450 20.44 -6.49 1.69
CA GLU A 450 20.60 -5.24 2.44
C GLU A 450 19.28 -4.63 2.91
N GLY A 451 19.39 -3.85 3.99
CA GLY A 451 18.28 -3.11 4.57
C GLY A 451 18.64 -2.47 5.91
N GLU A 452 17.65 -1.88 6.56
CA GLU A 452 17.83 -1.10 7.79
C GLU A 452 17.11 -1.73 9.00
N VAL A 453 15.79 -1.76 8.97
CA VAL A 453 14.92 -2.19 10.07
C VAL A 453 14.29 -3.52 9.67
N ASP A 454 14.45 -4.54 10.51
CA ASP A 454 13.82 -5.85 10.38
C ASP A 454 13.95 -6.46 8.97
N PHE A 455 15.06 -6.19 8.29
CA PHE A 455 15.14 -6.45 6.86
C PHE A 455 15.21 -7.94 6.49
N ILE A 456 15.30 -8.82 7.49
CA ILE A 456 14.99 -10.26 7.41
C ILE A 456 13.97 -10.60 8.50
N CYS A 457 12.71 -10.82 8.12
CA CYS A 457 11.62 -10.99 9.09
C CYS A 457 10.62 -12.09 8.72
N GLY A 458 9.89 -12.62 9.72
CA GLY A 458 8.90 -13.68 9.58
C GLY A 458 9.27 -15.01 10.24
N GLY A 459 8.52 -16.07 9.96
CA GLY A 459 8.61 -17.38 10.63
C GLY A 459 8.96 -18.55 9.71
N ALA A 460 9.61 -18.32 8.57
CA ALA A 460 10.17 -19.40 7.76
C ALA A 460 11.43 -20.00 8.41
N THR A 461 11.74 -21.26 8.08
CA THR A 461 13.02 -21.89 8.42
C THR A 461 13.99 -21.73 7.26
N VAL A 462 15.08 -20.98 7.45
CA VAL A 462 15.97 -20.56 6.35
C VAL A 462 17.42 -20.79 6.71
N PHE A 463 18.14 -21.49 5.84
CA PHE A 463 19.58 -21.69 5.96
C PHE A 463 20.29 -20.78 4.94
N PHE A 464 20.93 -19.73 5.43
CA PHE A 464 21.76 -18.83 4.64
C PHE A 464 23.19 -19.38 4.62
N GLN A 465 23.67 -19.74 3.44
CA GLN A 465 25.02 -20.25 3.21
C GLN A 465 25.85 -19.23 2.45
N ASN A 466 26.97 -18.80 3.02
CA ASN A 466 27.91 -17.89 2.35
C ASN A 466 27.23 -16.62 1.80
N CYS A 467 26.26 -16.08 2.54
CA CYS A 467 25.55 -14.86 2.17
C CYS A 467 26.24 -13.63 2.77
N GLN A 468 26.08 -12.48 2.13
CA GLN A 468 26.45 -11.19 2.70
C GLN A 468 25.20 -10.48 3.16
N ILE A 469 25.20 -10.11 4.44
CA ILE A 469 24.10 -9.45 5.13
C ILE A 469 24.59 -8.05 5.49
N HIS A 470 24.01 -7.04 4.84
CA HIS A 470 24.53 -5.68 4.90
C HIS A 470 23.53 -4.69 5.48
N SER A 471 23.88 -4.04 6.58
CA SER A 471 23.08 -2.98 7.18
C SER A 471 23.42 -1.63 6.55
N ILE A 472 22.43 -1.01 5.89
CA ILE A 472 22.60 0.29 5.23
C ILE A 472 22.37 1.43 6.22
N TYR A 473 22.88 2.62 5.89
CA TYR A 473 22.74 3.78 6.76
C TYR A 473 21.28 4.19 6.99
N TYR A 474 20.88 4.20 8.27
CA TYR A 474 19.66 4.81 8.75
C TYR A 474 19.94 5.51 10.08
N PRO A 475 19.64 6.83 10.23
CA PRO A 475 19.96 7.56 11.46
C PRO A 475 19.36 6.94 12.73
N GLN A 476 18.24 6.23 12.61
CA GLN A 476 17.57 5.60 13.75
C GLN A 476 18.11 4.21 14.10
N GLY A 477 19.18 3.76 13.44
CA GLY A 477 19.75 2.43 13.67
C GLY A 477 18.87 1.36 13.05
N GLY A 478 18.97 0.13 13.51
CA GLY A 478 18.23 -0.96 12.87
C GLY A 478 18.45 -2.33 13.46
N TYR A 479 17.81 -3.30 12.82
CA TYR A 479 17.79 -4.69 13.25
C TYR A 479 17.93 -5.57 12.02
N ILE A 480 18.91 -6.48 12.04
CA ILE A 480 19.11 -7.40 10.92
C ILE A 480 17.96 -8.40 10.85
N THR A 481 17.59 -9.01 11.99
CA THR A 481 16.48 -9.97 12.04
C THR A 481 15.33 -9.53 12.94
N ALA A 482 14.10 -9.78 12.49
CA ALA A 482 12.89 -9.85 13.31
C ALA A 482 12.23 -11.22 13.14
N ALA A 483 12.81 -12.23 13.79
CA ALA A 483 12.36 -13.61 13.67
C ALA A 483 11.02 -13.81 14.42
N ALA A 484 10.08 -14.48 13.77
CA ALA A 484 8.87 -14.99 14.37
C ALA A 484 9.05 -16.48 14.70
N PRO A 485 8.22 -17.05 15.60
CA PRO A 485 8.11 -18.49 15.75
C PRO A 485 7.94 -19.19 14.41
N ALA A 486 8.59 -20.34 14.21
CA ALA A 486 8.49 -21.03 12.93
C ALA A 486 7.04 -21.49 12.65
N ASP A 487 6.52 -21.15 11.47
CA ASP A 487 5.18 -21.50 10.97
C ASP A 487 5.29 -22.58 9.90
N SER A 488 5.91 -23.70 10.28
CA SER A 488 6.10 -24.90 9.46
C SER A 488 6.09 -26.16 10.32
N GLY A 489 5.29 -27.16 9.95
CA GLY A 489 5.15 -28.43 10.70
C GLY A 489 6.10 -29.54 10.21
N GLY A 490 6.63 -30.35 11.14
CA GLY A 490 7.46 -31.54 10.87
C GLY A 490 8.76 -31.60 11.69
N LEU A 491 9.54 -32.71 11.59
CA LEU A 491 10.85 -32.89 12.26
C LEU A 491 11.99 -32.10 11.59
N GLY A 492 12.58 -31.11 12.28
CA GLY A 492 13.62 -30.22 11.73
C GLY A 492 13.09 -28.95 11.06
N PHE A 493 11.80 -28.61 11.22
CA PHE A 493 11.13 -27.54 10.49
C PHE A 493 10.95 -26.25 11.32
N ASP A 494 11.42 -26.23 12.57
CA ASP A 494 11.22 -25.15 13.52
C ASP A 494 12.52 -24.39 13.85
N ASN A 495 13.54 -24.49 12.98
CA ASN A 495 14.87 -23.97 13.24
C ASN A 495 15.02 -22.45 12.96
N GLY A 496 14.00 -21.79 12.40
CA GLY A 496 14.04 -20.36 12.12
C GLY A 496 15.20 -20.00 11.20
N TYR A 497 15.97 -18.97 11.51
CA TYR A 497 17.07 -18.52 10.65
C TYR A 497 18.42 -19.08 11.10
N VAL A 498 19.16 -19.70 10.19
CA VAL A 498 20.53 -20.17 10.40
C VAL A 498 21.44 -19.52 9.37
N PHE A 499 22.38 -18.69 9.83
CA PHE A 499 23.39 -18.04 9.00
C PHE A 499 24.71 -18.79 9.15
N ASN A 500 25.13 -19.51 8.12
CA ASN A 500 26.37 -20.26 8.10
C ASN A 500 27.36 -19.63 7.11
N GLN A 501 28.59 -19.38 7.57
CA GLN A 501 29.66 -18.79 6.74
C GLN A 501 29.26 -17.46 6.09
N CYS A 502 28.35 -16.73 6.72
CA CYS A 502 27.88 -15.44 6.21
C CYS A 502 28.83 -14.30 6.62
N ILE A 503 28.74 -13.19 5.90
CA ILE A 503 29.48 -11.96 6.18
C ILE A 503 28.49 -10.88 6.57
N PHE A 504 28.51 -10.47 7.84
CA PHE A 504 27.72 -9.35 8.34
C PHE A 504 28.55 -8.08 8.27
N THR A 505 28.03 -7.09 7.56
CA THR A 505 28.66 -5.80 7.33
C THR A 505 27.67 -4.67 7.57
N ALA A 506 28.19 -3.47 7.79
CA ALA A 506 27.38 -2.28 8.02
C ALA A 506 28.04 -1.11 7.31
N ASP A 507 27.24 -0.15 6.83
CA ASP A 507 27.76 1.09 6.27
C ASP A 507 28.65 1.82 7.29
N PRO A 508 29.84 2.32 6.89
CA PRO A 508 30.71 3.08 7.80
C PRO A 508 30.02 4.31 8.43
N ALA A 509 29.05 4.91 7.72
CA ALA A 509 28.30 6.06 8.22
C ALA A 509 27.42 5.74 9.45
N LEU A 510 27.15 4.45 9.74
CA LEU A 510 26.38 4.05 10.92
C LEU A 510 27.10 4.31 12.24
N GLU A 511 28.41 4.59 12.23
CA GLU A 511 29.12 5.03 13.44
C GLU A 511 28.55 6.32 14.06
N GLN A 512 27.82 7.12 13.26
CA GLN A 512 27.17 8.36 13.68
C GLN A 512 25.66 8.20 13.90
N ALA A 513 25.12 6.99 13.74
CA ALA A 513 23.70 6.68 13.88
C ALA A 513 23.38 6.04 15.24
N LYS A 514 22.09 5.83 15.51
CA LYS A 514 21.69 4.90 16.57
C LYS A 514 22.15 3.48 16.25
N PRO A 515 22.23 2.59 17.26
CA PRO A 515 22.85 1.29 17.05
C PRO A 515 22.06 0.36 16.11
N VAL A 516 22.80 -0.39 15.30
CA VAL A 516 22.35 -1.62 14.62
C VAL A 516 22.57 -2.83 15.52
N TYR A 517 21.66 -3.81 15.46
CA TYR A 517 21.69 -5.07 16.19
C TYR A 517 21.55 -6.28 15.24
N LEU A 518 22.08 -7.44 15.66
CA LEU A 518 21.90 -8.74 14.99
C LEU A 518 20.42 -9.11 14.85
N GLY A 519 19.59 -8.63 15.77
CA GLY A 519 18.15 -8.76 15.70
C GLY A 519 17.48 -8.19 16.94
N ARG A 520 16.15 -8.12 16.88
CA ARG A 520 15.30 -7.80 18.03
C ARG A 520 14.41 -8.99 18.41
N GLY A 521 13.58 -8.80 19.43
CA GLY A 521 12.86 -9.88 20.07
C GLY A 521 11.92 -10.68 19.16
N ALA A 522 11.25 -11.68 19.73
CA ALA A 522 10.39 -12.56 18.94
C ALA A 522 9.18 -11.80 18.37
N TRP A 523 9.06 -11.76 17.04
CA TRP A 523 7.93 -11.13 16.37
C TRP A 523 6.67 -12.01 16.47
N GLN A 524 5.84 -11.73 17.48
CA GLN A 524 4.71 -12.62 17.83
C GLN A 524 3.63 -12.70 16.75
N ASN A 525 3.42 -11.62 15.99
CA ASN A 525 2.42 -11.57 14.92
C ASN A 525 3.03 -11.77 13.53
N GLY A 526 4.31 -12.14 13.45
CA GLY A 526 5.03 -12.33 12.19
C GLY A 526 4.72 -13.65 11.48
N SER A 527 4.08 -14.59 12.18
CA SER A 527 3.76 -15.93 11.69
C SER A 527 2.61 -16.55 12.53
N ASN A 528 2.16 -17.77 12.18
CA ASN A 528 1.24 -18.54 13.03
C ASN A 528 1.94 -19.57 13.95
N GLY A 529 3.28 -19.52 14.01
CA GLY A 529 4.07 -20.43 14.84
C GLY A 529 3.84 -20.22 16.33
N LYS A 530 4.05 -21.27 17.13
CA LYS A 530 3.85 -21.23 18.60
C LYS A 530 5.11 -21.49 19.43
N GLY A 531 6.21 -21.89 18.77
CA GLY A 531 7.50 -22.14 19.42
C GLY A 531 8.30 -20.86 19.67
N PRO A 532 9.55 -20.97 20.14
CA PRO A 532 10.44 -19.81 20.20
C PRO A 532 10.81 -19.35 18.79
N ALA A 533 11.01 -18.04 18.61
CA ALA A 533 11.69 -17.51 17.44
C ALA A 533 13.18 -17.88 17.51
N LYS A 534 13.73 -18.47 16.44
CA LYS A 534 15.11 -18.97 16.44
C LYS A 534 15.97 -18.22 15.43
N VAL A 535 17.16 -17.82 15.88
CA VAL A 535 18.22 -17.26 15.03
C VAL A 535 19.55 -17.84 15.48
N VAL A 536 20.28 -18.47 14.57
CA VAL A 536 21.62 -19.01 14.79
C VAL A 536 22.57 -18.35 13.81
N ILE A 537 23.63 -17.73 14.32
CA ILE A 537 24.72 -17.20 13.48
C ILE A 537 25.97 -18.02 13.75
N GLN A 538 26.44 -18.75 12.76
CA GLN A 538 27.52 -19.71 12.91
C GLN A 538 28.58 -19.61 11.83
N ASN A 539 29.83 -19.89 12.19
CA ASN A 539 30.99 -19.90 11.29
C ASN A 539 31.12 -18.62 10.45
N SER A 540 30.57 -17.50 10.93
CA SER A 540 30.35 -16.28 10.15
C SER A 540 31.33 -15.19 10.55
N ILE A 541 31.56 -14.24 9.65
CA ILE A 541 32.33 -13.03 9.94
C ILE A 541 31.34 -11.94 10.33
N ILE A 542 31.41 -11.46 11.56
CA ILE A 542 30.61 -10.36 12.08
C ILE A 542 31.52 -9.15 12.20
N SER A 543 31.36 -8.20 11.27
CA SER A 543 32.04 -6.89 11.36
C SER A 543 31.58 -6.14 12.60
N LYS A 544 32.22 -5.01 12.91
CA LYS A 544 31.82 -4.17 14.06
C LYS A 544 30.33 -3.79 13.97
N ILE A 545 29.55 -4.28 14.94
CA ILE A 545 28.15 -3.90 15.14
C ILE A 545 28.10 -2.94 16.33
N SER A 546 27.44 -1.80 16.15
CA SER A 546 27.34 -0.73 17.17
C SER A 546 26.54 -1.14 18.41
N GLY A 547 25.59 -2.06 18.27
CA GLY A 547 24.78 -2.60 19.36
C GLY A 547 25.60 -3.51 20.27
N LYS A 548 26.04 -3.00 21.43
CA LYS A 548 26.92 -3.75 22.37
C LYS A 548 26.34 -5.09 22.83
N THR A 549 25.02 -5.21 22.97
CA THR A 549 24.37 -6.46 23.38
C THR A 549 24.23 -7.47 22.24
N GLY A 550 24.49 -7.09 20.98
CA GLY A 550 24.21 -7.91 19.81
C GLY A 550 22.72 -7.99 19.50
N TRP A 551 21.89 -8.37 20.48
CA TRP A 551 20.44 -8.52 20.37
C TRP A 551 19.71 -7.49 21.23
N THR A 552 18.47 -7.17 20.87
CA THR A 552 17.53 -6.41 21.72
C THR A 552 16.25 -7.18 21.95
N ASP A 553 15.43 -6.71 22.88
CA ASP A 553 14.07 -7.20 23.05
C ASP A 553 13.11 -6.61 22.01
N TRP A 554 11.84 -7.05 22.03
CA TRP A 554 10.77 -6.53 21.18
C TRP A 554 10.28 -5.18 21.72
N ASP A 555 11.06 -4.13 21.44
CA ASP A 555 10.83 -2.78 21.93
C ASP A 555 10.71 -2.74 23.46
N THR A 556 9.52 -2.44 24.00
CA THR A 556 9.26 -2.39 25.45
C THR A 556 8.76 -3.72 26.03
N GLU A 557 8.49 -4.71 25.19
CA GLU A 557 8.00 -6.02 25.62
C GLU A 557 9.15 -7.01 25.79
N SER A 558 9.17 -7.74 26.91
CA SER A 558 10.14 -8.80 27.07
C SER A 558 9.70 -10.10 26.40
N THR A 559 10.54 -10.60 25.50
CA THR A 559 10.34 -11.83 24.73
C THR A 559 11.51 -12.79 24.92
N ALA A 560 12.37 -12.57 25.92
CA ALA A 560 13.56 -13.38 26.19
C ALA A 560 13.25 -14.89 26.36
N GLU A 561 12.12 -15.25 26.96
CA GLU A 561 11.67 -16.64 27.10
C GLU A 561 11.15 -17.25 25.77
N ARG A 562 10.90 -16.41 24.78
CA ARG A 562 10.33 -16.76 23.46
C ARG A 562 11.38 -16.74 22.35
N GLN A 563 12.67 -16.66 22.72
CA GLN A 563 13.78 -16.55 21.78
C GLN A 563 14.80 -17.67 21.97
N PHE A 564 15.27 -18.22 20.85
CA PHE A 564 16.47 -19.05 20.78
C PHE A 564 17.47 -18.37 19.86
N PHE A 565 18.15 -17.34 20.37
CA PHE A 565 19.21 -16.64 19.64
C PHE A 565 20.57 -17.19 20.07
N ARG A 566 21.35 -17.70 19.12
CA ARG A 566 22.62 -18.38 19.38
C ARG A 566 23.70 -18.00 18.39
N GLU A 567 24.93 -18.10 18.86
CA GLU A 567 26.13 -17.89 18.05
C GLU A 567 27.10 -19.06 18.17
N TYR A 568 27.87 -19.33 17.12
CA TYR A 568 28.84 -20.43 17.14
C TYR A 568 30.03 -20.16 16.23
N ASN A 569 31.24 -20.19 16.76
CA ASN A 569 32.48 -20.10 15.97
C ASN A 569 32.52 -18.90 14.99
N ASN A 570 31.99 -17.74 15.41
CA ASN A 570 32.02 -16.52 14.62
C ASN A 570 33.36 -15.78 14.81
N THR A 571 33.76 -15.03 13.80
CA THR A 571 34.99 -14.20 13.80
C THR A 571 34.68 -12.76 13.42
N GLY A 572 35.67 -11.86 13.48
CA GLY A 572 35.49 -10.43 13.21
C GLY A 572 35.21 -9.61 14.47
N GLU A 573 35.25 -8.28 14.34
CA GLU A 573 35.19 -7.34 15.47
C GLU A 573 33.87 -7.38 16.27
N GLY A 574 32.78 -7.79 15.63
CA GLY A 574 31.46 -7.93 16.26
C GLY A 574 31.20 -9.30 16.88
N ALA A 575 32.07 -10.28 16.65
CA ALA A 575 31.94 -11.63 17.20
C ALA A 575 32.28 -11.68 18.70
N ILE A 576 31.80 -12.73 19.36
CA ILE A 576 32.08 -13.01 20.78
C ILE A 576 32.92 -14.26 20.92
N GLN A 577 33.80 -14.24 21.91
CA GLN A 577 34.56 -15.40 22.36
C GLN A 577 33.84 -15.96 23.60
N GLY A 578 32.83 -16.79 23.38
CA GLY A 578 32.00 -17.38 24.45
C GLY A 578 30.79 -16.54 24.87
N GLU A 579 29.99 -17.10 25.78
CA GLU A 579 28.73 -16.53 26.24
C GLU A 579 28.94 -15.23 27.05
N ARG A 580 28.06 -14.25 26.84
CA ARG A 580 28.00 -13.00 27.61
C ARG A 580 26.56 -12.57 27.83
N PRO A 581 26.24 -11.68 28.79
CA PRO A 581 24.87 -11.23 29.02
C PRO A 581 24.17 -10.79 27.72
N GLY A 582 23.04 -11.44 27.39
CA GLY A 582 22.27 -11.18 26.18
C GLY A 582 22.76 -11.85 24.89
N ARG A 583 23.92 -12.54 24.89
CA ARG A 583 24.40 -13.32 23.73
C ARG A 583 24.84 -14.71 24.16
N LYS A 584 24.05 -15.69 23.74
CA LYS A 584 24.25 -17.11 24.07
C LYS A 584 24.97 -17.82 22.92
N VAL A 585 25.74 -18.85 23.25
CA VAL A 585 26.45 -19.67 22.24
C VAL A 585 25.85 -21.07 22.12
N LEU A 586 25.99 -21.70 20.95
CA LEU A 586 25.73 -23.14 20.84
C LEU A 586 26.85 -23.93 21.52
N THR A 587 26.48 -25.07 22.10
CA THR A 587 27.44 -26.13 22.41
C THR A 587 27.87 -26.87 21.14
N ASP A 588 29.05 -27.50 21.17
CA ASP A 588 29.51 -28.34 20.05
C ASP A 588 28.50 -29.46 19.74
N GLN A 589 27.89 -30.05 20.76
CA GLN A 589 26.88 -31.09 20.58
C GLN A 589 25.63 -30.56 19.87
N GLU A 590 25.10 -29.39 20.27
CA GLU A 590 23.96 -28.76 19.59
C GLU A 590 24.31 -28.44 18.13
N TYR A 591 25.49 -27.88 17.87
CA TYR A 591 25.97 -27.61 16.52
C TYR A 591 26.01 -28.90 15.68
N GLN A 592 26.71 -29.93 16.14
CA GLN A 592 26.89 -31.18 15.39
C GLN A 592 25.57 -31.92 15.12
N THR A 593 24.62 -31.85 16.05
CA THR A 593 23.37 -32.63 15.95
C THR A 593 22.24 -31.91 15.22
N LEU A 594 22.19 -30.58 15.27
CA LEU A 594 21.04 -29.81 14.78
C LEU A 594 21.38 -28.79 13.69
N TYR A 595 22.61 -28.27 13.65
CA TYR A 595 22.93 -27.08 12.84
C TYR A 595 24.13 -27.25 11.90
N SER A 596 24.83 -28.39 11.93
CA SER A 596 26.07 -28.60 11.16
C SER A 596 25.85 -28.74 9.66
N THR A 597 24.65 -29.15 9.24
CA THR A 597 24.28 -29.36 7.83
C THR A 597 22.95 -28.69 7.50
N PRO A 598 22.76 -28.23 6.24
CA PRO A 598 21.47 -27.73 5.78
C PRO A 598 20.33 -28.75 5.95
N GLU A 599 20.61 -30.05 5.79
CA GLU A 599 19.63 -31.13 5.91
C GLU A 599 19.04 -31.23 7.31
N GLN A 600 19.87 -31.07 8.35
CA GLN A 600 19.41 -31.06 9.74
C GLN A 600 18.51 -29.85 10.01
N VAL A 601 18.84 -28.70 9.43
CA VAL A 601 18.11 -27.44 9.64
C VAL A 601 16.81 -27.37 8.84
N LEU A 602 16.81 -27.90 7.61
CA LEU A 602 15.71 -27.75 6.66
C LEU A 602 14.85 -29.02 6.55
N GLY A 603 15.34 -30.17 6.98
CA GLY A 603 14.66 -31.45 6.77
C GLY A 603 14.58 -31.88 5.30
N TYR A 604 15.45 -31.35 4.44
CA TYR A 604 15.67 -31.80 3.06
C TYR A 604 17.09 -31.46 2.60
N THR A 605 17.61 -32.21 1.63
CA THR A 605 18.88 -31.91 0.95
C THR A 605 18.66 -30.82 -0.09
N PRO A 606 19.25 -29.62 0.05
CA PRO A 606 19.09 -28.56 -0.92
C PRO A 606 19.72 -28.96 -2.25
N GLN A 607 18.90 -29.04 -3.31
CA GLN A 607 19.35 -29.31 -4.66
C GLN A 607 18.55 -28.44 -5.63
N LEU A 608 19.23 -27.91 -6.65
CA LEU A 608 18.55 -27.35 -7.81
C LEU A 608 18.02 -28.51 -8.67
N PRO A 609 16.97 -28.29 -9.48
CA PRO A 609 16.34 -29.37 -10.23
C PRO A 609 17.17 -29.91 -11.41
N TRP A 610 18.44 -29.54 -11.56
CA TRP A 610 19.35 -29.96 -12.65
C TRP A 610 20.74 -30.35 -12.17
#